data_AF-A0ABD4T3C3-F1
#
_entry.id   AF-A0ABD4T3C3-F1
#
_cell.length_a   1.000
_cell.length_b   1.000
_cell.length_c   1.000
_cell.angle_alpha   90.00
_cell.angle_beta   90.00
_cell.angle_gamma   90.00
#
_symmetry.space_group_name_H-M   'P 1'
#
loop_
_entity.id
_entity.type
_entity.pdbx_description
1 polymer ?
#
loop_
_entity_poly.entity_id
_entity_poly.type
_entity_poly.pdbx_seq_one_letter_code
_entity_poly.pdbx_strand_id
1 'polypeptide(L)'
;MEIEFGHVKDYKENGFGFLSRTFRNPQGRVWFHITKIKCKYPELAKGLDSGSYSDIKFWYEVDKVNGKKQASQLWLDSQDIPEDKREELVKYVEGIWSNTSNKIIPGWLDRITIALVGQARRDELFKNRSSILSSLKRLRKAQSLANESSSDHDSNAAISLDYIRKLQEQARIVKREAQRERQIPSTRDRFRAERGVIEAIFASSEMHGLPLELQRIVRRCPRGSRTNPLSHQPGGSDVVVAYSLGDAILYDWIKNVNWYISSFEREDPGFHLHIMSIYGRFYEDPDERGIGVFCPIWTRDKHGALKSSVKACVSRYQRQMEIGHTTLHQQAKEYWKNKYSLSEQEVESLPTLYKQYMKERGDNLLD
;
A
#
# COMPACT_ATOMS: atom_id res chain seq x y z
N MET A 1 -0.28 16.81 -9.99
CA MET A 1 0.76 16.35 -10.94
C MET A 1 1.65 17.46 -11.48
N GLU A 2 2.86 17.61 -10.94
CA GLU A 2 3.95 18.47 -11.45
C GLU A 2 5.12 17.65 -12.05
N ILE A 3 4.96 16.33 -12.17
CA ILE A 3 5.96 15.46 -12.79
C ILE A 3 5.94 15.60 -14.31
N GLU A 4 7.13 15.67 -14.90
CA GLU A 4 7.41 15.65 -16.32
C GLU A 4 8.47 14.59 -16.65
N PHE A 5 8.53 14.24 -17.93
CA PHE A 5 9.63 13.48 -18.50
C PHE A 5 10.34 14.33 -19.54
N GLY A 6 11.66 14.20 -19.65
CA GLY A 6 12.43 14.99 -20.60
C GLY A 6 13.87 14.57 -20.74
N HIS A 7 14.54 15.14 -21.74
CA HIS A 7 15.98 15.06 -21.92
C HIS A 7 16.65 16.40 -21.63
N VAL A 8 17.96 16.37 -21.39
CA VAL A 8 18.79 17.57 -21.26
C VAL A 8 18.90 18.25 -22.63
N LYS A 9 18.45 19.50 -22.73
CA LYS A 9 18.54 20.29 -23.97
C LYS A 9 19.87 21.03 -24.06
N ASP A 10 20.31 21.59 -22.95
CA ASP A 10 21.51 22.40 -22.81
C ASP A 10 22.06 22.23 -21.40
N TYR A 11 23.39 22.24 -21.30
CA TYR A 11 24.13 22.19 -20.04
C TYR A 11 25.38 23.07 -20.17
N LYS A 12 25.69 23.82 -19.11
CA LYS A 12 26.81 24.75 -19.05
C LYS A 12 27.78 24.34 -17.94
N GLU A 13 29.06 24.64 -18.14
CA GLU A 13 30.16 24.30 -17.21
C GLU A 13 29.95 24.81 -15.77
N ASN A 14 29.16 25.87 -15.59
CA ASN A 14 28.84 26.41 -14.27
C ASN A 14 27.82 25.56 -13.48
N GLY A 15 27.41 24.39 -13.99
CA GLY A 15 26.55 23.47 -13.25
C GLY A 15 25.05 23.67 -13.48
N PHE A 16 24.65 24.36 -14.53
CA PHE A 16 23.25 24.66 -14.82
C PHE A 16 22.86 24.18 -16.21
N GLY A 17 21.61 23.75 -16.36
CA GLY A 17 21.07 23.35 -17.66
C GLY A 17 19.56 23.48 -17.73
N PHE A 18 18.99 23.10 -18.87
CA PHE A 18 17.55 22.98 -19.03
C PHE A 18 17.13 21.61 -19.55
N LEU A 19 16.00 21.15 -19.02
CA LEU A 19 15.28 19.95 -19.45
C LEU A 19 14.18 20.31 -20.44
N SER A 20 14.01 19.48 -21.47
CA SER A 20 12.81 19.47 -22.32
C SER A 20 11.59 19.03 -21.51
N ARG A 21 10.38 19.44 -21.88
CA ARG A 21 9.15 18.86 -21.31
C ARG A 21 8.48 17.92 -22.32
N THR A 22 7.75 16.92 -21.84
CA THR A 22 7.05 15.96 -22.71
C THR A 22 5.53 16.15 -22.68
N PHE A 23 4.94 16.46 -21.52
CA PHE A 23 3.49 16.38 -21.34
C PHE A 23 2.76 17.69 -21.61
N ARG A 24 2.97 18.73 -20.78
CA ARG A 24 2.06 19.90 -20.78
C ARG A 24 2.45 21.00 -21.75
N ASN A 25 3.74 21.18 -22.00
CA ASN A 25 4.24 22.19 -22.93
C ASN A 25 5.55 21.68 -23.55
N PRO A 26 5.48 20.91 -24.65
CA PRO A 26 6.65 20.31 -25.28
C PRO A 26 7.74 21.30 -25.70
N GLN A 27 7.37 22.56 -25.95
CA GLN A 27 8.29 23.63 -26.28
C GLN A 27 8.93 24.29 -25.05
N GLY A 28 8.35 24.07 -23.87
CA GLY A 28 8.85 24.58 -22.61
C GLY A 28 10.21 24.00 -22.24
N ARG A 29 10.94 24.78 -21.43
CA ARG A 29 12.19 24.39 -20.79
C ARG A 29 12.03 24.49 -19.28
N VAL A 30 12.70 23.61 -18.54
CA VAL A 30 12.72 23.60 -17.08
C VAL A 30 14.16 23.66 -16.63
N TRP A 31 14.50 24.64 -15.81
CA TRP A 31 15.86 24.85 -15.35
C TRP A 31 16.24 23.78 -14.30
N PHE A 32 17.50 23.35 -14.26
CA PHE A 32 18.01 22.50 -13.18
C PHE A 32 19.45 22.86 -12.82
N HIS A 33 19.84 22.53 -11.58
CA HIS A 33 21.20 22.62 -11.09
C HIS A 33 21.83 21.23 -10.95
N ILE A 34 23.09 21.07 -11.31
CA ILE A 34 23.80 19.79 -11.30
C ILE A 34 23.94 19.21 -9.89
N THR A 35 23.91 20.03 -8.84
CA THR A 35 23.96 19.54 -7.44
C THR A 35 22.84 18.54 -7.13
N LYS A 36 21.68 18.68 -7.77
CA LYS A 36 20.57 17.73 -7.65
C LYS A 36 20.90 16.35 -8.24
N ILE A 37 21.76 16.32 -9.25
CA ILE A 37 22.24 15.10 -9.92
C ILE A 37 23.48 14.57 -9.20
N LYS A 38 24.48 15.40 -8.90
CA LYS A 38 25.76 15.00 -8.27
C LYS A 38 25.57 14.21 -6.98
N CYS A 39 24.57 14.59 -6.18
CA CYS A 39 24.29 13.91 -4.92
C CYS A 39 23.78 12.47 -5.12
N LYS A 40 22.91 12.24 -6.11
CA LYS A 40 22.22 10.94 -6.30
C LYS A 40 22.81 10.08 -7.42
N TYR A 41 23.41 10.70 -8.44
CA TYR A 41 23.92 10.06 -9.67
C TYR A 41 25.27 10.69 -10.10
N PRO A 42 26.36 10.47 -9.33
CA PRO A 42 27.65 11.14 -9.56
C PRO A 42 28.28 10.83 -10.93
N GLU A 43 28.14 9.60 -11.44
CA GLU A 43 28.68 9.23 -12.75
C GLU A 43 27.97 9.96 -13.90
N LEU A 44 26.65 10.16 -13.75
CA LEU A 44 25.87 10.90 -14.73
C LEU A 44 26.21 12.40 -14.72
N ALA A 45 26.52 12.93 -13.54
CA ALA A 45 27.04 14.29 -13.42
C ALA A 45 28.41 14.46 -14.08
N LYS A 46 29.32 13.48 -13.97
CA LYS A 46 30.58 13.48 -14.73
C LYS A 46 30.33 13.45 -16.24
N GLY A 47 29.36 12.65 -16.69
CA GLY A 47 28.93 12.62 -18.10
C GLY A 47 28.47 13.99 -18.61
N LEU A 48 27.63 14.69 -17.82
CA LEU A 48 27.20 16.06 -18.10
C LEU A 48 28.39 17.03 -18.17
N ASP A 49 29.31 16.97 -17.21
CA ASP A 49 30.51 17.82 -17.16
C ASP A 49 31.46 17.56 -18.35
N SER A 50 31.43 16.36 -18.94
CA SER A 50 32.20 16.02 -20.15
C SER A 50 31.56 16.49 -21.47
N GLY A 51 30.37 17.09 -21.43
CA GLY A 51 29.63 17.55 -22.61
C GLY A 51 28.80 16.49 -23.32
N SER A 52 28.71 15.26 -22.78
CA SER A 52 27.90 14.17 -23.35
C SER A 52 26.54 14.08 -22.65
N TYR A 53 25.53 14.79 -23.19
CA TYR A 53 24.22 14.91 -22.53
C TYR A 53 22.99 14.74 -23.44
N SER A 54 23.16 14.54 -24.75
CA SER A 54 22.05 14.44 -25.71
C SER A 54 21.08 13.29 -25.43
N ASP A 55 21.56 12.21 -24.83
CA ASP A 55 20.76 11.00 -24.57
C ASP A 55 20.26 10.88 -23.14
N ILE A 56 20.65 11.80 -22.27
CA ILE A 56 20.30 11.77 -20.85
C ILE A 56 18.85 12.19 -20.68
N LYS A 57 18.05 11.29 -20.07
CA LYS A 57 16.62 11.49 -19.81
C LYS A 57 16.33 11.36 -18.32
N PHE A 58 15.38 12.13 -17.86
CA PHE A 58 14.91 12.12 -16.48
C PHE A 58 13.40 12.19 -16.42
N TRP A 59 12.89 11.59 -15.36
CA TRP A 59 11.67 12.04 -14.71
C TRP A 59 12.03 13.15 -13.73
N TYR A 60 11.19 14.16 -13.63
CA TYR A 60 11.46 15.26 -12.70
C TYR A 60 10.19 15.98 -12.27
N GLU A 61 10.24 16.53 -11.07
CA GLU A 61 9.18 17.38 -10.53
C GLU A 61 9.46 18.85 -10.85
N VAL A 62 8.42 19.58 -11.26
CA VAL A 62 8.52 20.98 -11.68
C VAL A 62 7.97 21.92 -10.62
N ASP A 63 8.86 22.61 -9.92
CA ASP A 63 8.50 23.66 -8.99
C ASP A 63 8.50 25.04 -9.68
N LYS A 64 7.82 26.00 -9.07
CA LYS A 64 7.94 27.42 -9.42
C LYS A 64 8.64 28.19 -8.30
N VAL A 65 9.79 28.77 -8.61
CA VAL A 65 10.52 29.67 -7.71
C VAL A 65 10.70 31.01 -8.40
N ASN A 66 10.20 32.08 -7.78
CA ASN A 66 10.23 33.44 -8.32
C ASN A 66 9.67 33.53 -9.76
N GLY A 67 8.57 32.80 -10.01
CA GLY A 67 7.92 32.74 -11.33
C GLY A 67 8.64 31.89 -12.38
N LYS A 68 9.87 31.40 -12.10
CA LYS A 68 10.63 30.53 -12.99
C LYS A 68 10.39 29.06 -12.64
N LYS A 69 10.33 28.20 -13.67
CA LYS A 69 10.14 26.76 -13.51
C LYS A 69 11.48 26.07 -13.31
N GLN A 70 11.61 25.30 -12.24
CA GLN A 70 12.83 24.55 -11.93
C GLN A 70 12.53 23.09 -11.61
N ALA A 71 13.50 22.22 -11.86
CA ALA A 71 13.45 20.82 -11.45
C ALA A 71 13.88 20.73 -9.98
N SER A 72 12.99 20.25 -9.12
CA SER A 72 13.23 20.12 -7.68
C SER A 72 13.77 18.74 -7.30
N GLN A 73 13.21 17.70 -7.93
CA GLN A 73 13.59 16.30 -7.79
C GLN A 73 13.77 15.65 -9.17
N LEU A 74 14.69 14.67 -9.26
CA LEU A 74 15.10 13.99 -10.48
C LEU A 74 15.18 12.47 -10.24
N TRP A 75 14.64 11.70 -11.17
CA TRP A 75 14.65 10.24 -11.17
C TRP A 75 15.06 9.70 -12.54
N LEU A 76 15.90 8.66 -12.54
CA LEU A 76 16.30 7.98 -13.77
C LEU A 76 15.28 6.92 -14.17
N ASP A 77 14.78 6.18 -13.18
CA ASP A 77 13.74 5.19 -13.36
C ASP A 77 12.38 5.73 -12.92
N SER A 78 11.31 5.31 -13.58
CA SER A 78 9.93 5.59 -13.17
C SER A 78 9.58 4.90 -11.84
N GLN A 79 10.26 3.81 -11.50
CA GLN A 79 10.08 3.09 -10.24
C GLN A 79 10.58 3.89 -9.03
N ASP A 80 11.54 4.80 -9.22
CA ASP A 80 12.07 5.64 -8.15
C ASP A 80 11.16 6.83 -7.80
N ILE A 81 10.11 7.07 -8.59
CA ILE A 81 9.14 8.13 -8.35
C ILE A 81 8.28 7.73 -7.14
N PRO A 82 8.04 8.64 -6.16
CA PRO A 82 7.11 8.38 -5.06
C PRO A 82 5.77 7.82 -5.55
N GLU A 83 5.28 6.77 -4.90
CA GLU A 83 4.15 5.97 -5.38
C GLU A 83 2.90 6.80 -5.65
N ASP A 84 2.56 7.72 -4.75
CA ASP A 84 1.43 8.64 -4.88
C ASP A 84 1.52 9.49 -6.15
N LYS A 85 2.70 10.05 -6.44
CA LYS A 85 2.94 10.86 -7.64
C LYS A 85 2.99 10.00 -8.90
N ARG A 86 3.53 8.79 -8.81
CA ARG A 86 3.56 7.82 -9.90
C ARG A 86 2.15 7.40 -10.29
N GLU A 87 1.26 7.13 -9.34
CA GLU A 87 -0.14 6.82 -9.59
C GLU A 87 -0.88 7.95 -10.31
N GLU A 88 -0.67 9.21 -9.91
CA GLU A 88 -1.24 10.37 -10.61
C GLU A 88 -0.79 10.42 -12.08
N LEU A 89 0.50 10.17 -12.30
CA LEU A 89 1.11 10.16 -13.62
C LEU A 89 0.59 9.01 -14.49
N VAL A 90 0.40 7.82 -13.93
CA VAL A 90 -0.25 6.68 -14.59
C VAL A 90 -1.66 7.08 -15.02
N LYS A 91 -2.48 7.61 -14.12
CA LYS A 91 -3.85 8.07 -14.43
C LYS A 91 -3.86 9.10 -15.56
N TYR A 92 -2.91 10.03 -15.56
CA TYR A 92 -2.77 11.02 -16.63
C TYR A 92 -2.46 10.37 -17.99
N VAL A 93 -1.47 9.47 -18.05
CA VAL A 93 -1.07 8.76 -19.28
C VAL A 93 -2.18 7.87 -19.81
N GLU A 94 -2.85 7.11 -18.95
CA GLU A 94 -4.03 6.30 -19.32
C GLU A 94 -5.20 7.17 -19.81
N GLY A 95 -5.34 8.37 -19.26
CA GLY A 95 -6.28 9.38 -19.72
C GLY A 95 -6.04 9.81 -21.17
N ILE A 96 -4.77 9.95 -21.57
CA ILE A 96 -4.40 10.26 -22.97
C ILE A 96 -4.76 9.10 -23.89
N TRP A 97 -4.45 7.85 -23.50
CA TRP A 97 -4.84 6.65 -24.26
C TRP A 97 -6.35 6.58 -24.49
N SER A 98 -7.12 6.90 -23.46
CA SER A 98 -8.57 6.84 -23.53
C SER A 98 -9.21 8.03 -24.26
N ASN A 99 -8.47 9.11 -24.51
CA ASN A 99 -8.99 10.28 -25.21
C ASN A 99 -9.00 10.05 -26.72
N THR A 100 -10.15 9.63 -27.24
CA THR A 100 -10.34 9.36 -28.68
C THR A 100 -10.53 10.62 -29.53
N SER A 101 -10.66 11.81 -28.93
CA SER A 101 -10.77 13.06 -29.67
C SER A 101 -9.48 13.39 -30.42
N ASN A 102 -8.33 13.03 -29.84
CA ASN A 102 -7.04 13.14 -30.50
C ASN A 102 -6.81 11.94 -31.41
N LYS A 103 -6.86 12.13 -32.74
CA LYS A 103 -6.57 11.03 -33.69
C LYS A 103 -5.11 10.60 -33.66
N ILE A 104 -4.20 11.54 -33.42
CA ILE A 104 -2.75 11.32 -33.44
C ILE A 104 -2.29 10.99 -32.02
N ILE A 105 -1.70 9.81 -31.85
CA ILE A 105 -1.03 9.41 -30.62
C ILE A 105 0.36 10.03 -30.64
N PRO A 106 0.78 10.76 -29.59
CA PRO A 106 2.14 11.26 -29.52
C PRO A 106 3.16 10.12 -29.55
N GLY A 107 4.22 10.24 -30.35
CA GLY A 107 5.23 9.18 -30.50
C GLY A 107 6.04 8.86 -29.23
N TRP A 108 5.91 9.66 -28.18
CA TRP A 108 6.48 9.39 -26.86
C TRP A 108 5.57 8.54 -25.96
N LEU A 109 4.25 8.49 -26.25
CA LEU A 109 3.27 7.91 -25.33
C LEU A 109 3.54 6.43 -25.08
N ASP A 110 3.88 5.69 -26.13
CA ASP A 110 4.15 4.25 -26.04
C ASP A 110 5.28 3.93 -25.05
N ARG A 111 6.43 4.58 -25.25
CA ARG A 111 7.63 4.41 -24.42
C ARG A 111 7.39 4.79 -22.96
N ILE A 112 6.69 5.90 -22.73
CA ILE A 112 6.36 6.38 -21.40
C ILE A 112 5.38 5.43 -20.69
N THR A 113 4.40 4.91 -21.42
CA THR A 113 3.43 3.95 -20.86
C THR A 113 4.14 2.67 -20.44
N ILE A 114 5.02 2.12 -21.29
CA ILE A 114 5.80 0.92 -20.96
C ILE A 114 6.65 1.16 -19.71
N ALA A 115 7.34 2.31 -19.63
CA ALA A 115 8.15 2.64 -18.47
C ALA A 115 7.32 2.74 -17.17
N LEU A 116 6.09 3.25 -17.24
CA LEU A 116 5.27 3.47 -16.04
C LEU A 116 4.49 2.24 -15.58
N VAL A 117 3.90 1.48 -16.52
CA VAL A 117 2.94 0.40 -16.22
C VAL A 117 3.30 -0.93 -16.87
N GLY A 118 4.41 -1.01 -17.59
CA GLY A 118 4.85 -2.21 -18.28
C GLY A 118 4.16 -2.45 -19.63
N GLN A 119 4.71 -3.41 -20.37
CA GLN A 119 4.28 -3.77 -21.72
C GLN A 119 2.84 -4.32 -21.75
N ALA A 120 2.48 -5.20 -20.81
CA ALA A 120 1.17 -5.84 -20.77
C ALA A 120 0.02 -4.82 -20.64
N ARG A 121 0.14 -3.87 -19.70
CA ARG A 121 -0.86 -2.82 -19.51
C ARG A 121 -0.93 -1.87 -20.70
N ARG A 122 0.21 -1.53 -21.31
CA ARG A 122 0.24 -0.74 -22.54
C ARG A 122 -0.54 -1.43 -23.66
N ASP A 123 -0.35 -2.73 -23.85
CA ASP A 123 -1.01 -3.48 -24.92
C ASP A 123 -2.53 -3.53 -24.73
N GLU A 124 -2.98 -3.66 -23.49
CA GLU A 124 -4.38 -3.55 -23.12
C GLU A 124 -4.96 -2.17 -23.48
N LEU A 125 -4.28 -1.08 -23.08
CA LEU A 125 -4.69 0.30 -23.40
C LEU A 125 -4.76 0.53 -24.92
N PHE A 126 -3.80 0.01 -25.67
CA PHE A 126 -3.77 0.09 -27.13
C PHE A 126 -4.93 -0.67 -27.77
N LYS A 127 -5.21 -1.89 -27.31
CA LYS A 127 -6.33 -2.73 -27.76
C LYS A 127 -7.67 -2.04 -27.49
N ASN A 128 -7.85 -1.52 -26.27
CA ASN A 128 -9.05 -0.81 -25.86
C ASN A 128 -9.28 0.43 -26.73
N ARG A 129 -8.25 1.26 -26.93
CA ARG A 129 -8.33 2.42 -27.82
C ARG A 129 -8.67 2.04 -29.26
N SER A 130 -8.01 1.01 -29.80
CA SER A 130 -8.25 0.53 -31.17
C SER A 130 -9.68 0.03 -31.37
N SER A 131 -10.21 -0.70 -30.37
CA SER A 131 -11.60 -1.14 -30.34
C SER A 131 -12.57 0.04 -30.44
N ILE A 132 -12.40 1.06 -29.58
CA ILE A 132 -13.26 2.26 -29.57
C ILE A 132 -13.19 3.00 -30.90
N LEU A 133 -11.98 3.20 -31.46
CA LEU A 133 -11.81 3.87 -32.76
C LEU A 133 -12.49 3.10 -33.90
N SER A 134 -12.44 1.77 -33.87
CA SER A 134 -13.12 0.93 -34.86
C SER A 134 -14.65 1.07 -34.78
N SER A 135 -15.21 1.10 -33.56
CA SER A 135 -16.64 1.31 -33.34
C SER A 135 -17.10 2.68 -33.80
N LEU A 136 -16.32 3.74 -33.51
CA LEU A 136 -16.59 5.09 -34.01
C LEU A 136 -16.55 5.17 -35.54
N LYS A 137 -15.64 4.45 -36.20
CA LYS A 137 -15.58 4.40 -37.67
C LYS A 137 -16.81 3.71 -38.26
N ARG A 138 -17.27 2.59 -37.67
CA ARG A 138 -18.49 1.89 -38.11
C ARG A 138 -19.73 2.76 -37.94
N LEU A 139 -19.86 3.45 -36.81
CA LEU A 139 -20.94 4.38 -36.54
C LEU A 139 -21.02 5.50 -37.59
N ARG A 140 -19.89 6.13 -37.91
CA ARG A 140 -19.84 7.18 -38.93
C ARG A 140 -20.24 6.68 -40.32
N LYS A 141 -19.79 5.48 -40.71
CA LYS A 141 -20.16 4.86 -41.99
C LYS A 141 -21.65 4.52 -42.04
N ALA A 142 -22.23 4.01 -40.96
CA ALA A 142 -23.66 3.75 -40.88
C ALA A 142 -24.48 5.04 -41.00
N GLN A 143 -24.03 6.12 -40.38
CA GLN A 143 -24.67 7.44 -40.50
C GLN A 143 -24.59 8.01 -41.91
N SER A 144 -23.44 7.90 -42.60
CA SER A 144 -23.35 8.39 -43.99
C SER A 144 -24.29 7.62 -44.93
N LEU A 145 -24.33 6.29 -44.81
CA LEU A 145 -25.23 5.44 -45.61
C LEU A 145 -26.71 5.73 -45.34
N ALA A 146 -27.08 6.00 -44.08
CA ALA A 146 -28.45 6.36 -43.72
C ALA A 146 -28.86 7.72 -44.28
N ASN A 147 -27.96 8.70 -44.24
CA ASN A 147 -28.21 10.02 -44.82
C ASN A 147 -28.34 9.95 -46.36
N GLU A 148 -27.55 9.10 -47.02
CA GLU A 148 -27.66 8.86 -48.47
C GLU A 148 -28.96 8.12 -48.83
N SER A 149 -29.38 7.13 -48.02
CA SER A 149 -30.60 6.34 -48.27
C SER A 149 -31.91 7.10 -47.97
N SER A 150 -31.84 8.14 -47.13
CA SER A 150 -32.99 9.02 -46.83
C SER A 150 -33.39 9.90 -48.02
N SER A 151 -32.60 9.91 -49.10
CA SER A 151 -32.94 10.63 -50.33
C SER A 151 -33.94 9.88 -51.21
N ASP A 152 -34.06 8.54 -51.09
CA ASP A 152 -34.72 7.75 -52.14
C ASP A 152 -35.92 6.86 -51.73
N HIS A 153 -36.14 6.43 -50.47
CA HIS A 153 -37.38 5.67 -50.13
C HIS A 153 -37.67 5.55 -48.60
N ASP A 154 -38.93 5.84 -48.20
CA ASP A 154 -39.39 5.89 -46.79
C ASP A 154 -39.39 4.53 -46.04
N SER A 155 -39.42 3.38 -46.73
CA SER A 155 -39.49 2.07 -46.05
C SER A 155 -38.16 1.49 -45.57
N ASN A 156 -37.01 1.92 -46.14
CA ASN A 156 -35.68 1.45 -45.69
C ASN A 156 -35.09 2.30 -44.54
N ALA A 157 -35.66 3.48 -44.27
CA ALA A 157 -35.22 4.36 -43.20
C ALA A 157 -35.42 3.74 -41.80
N ALA A 158 -36.52 3.00 -41.59
CA ALA A 158 -36.83 2.40 -40.29
C ALA A 158 -35.83 1.31 -39.86
N ILE A 159 -35.40 0.45 -40.79
CA ILE A 159 -34.40 -0.61 -40.54
C ILE A 159 -33.03 0.01 -40.26
N SER A 160 -32.66 1.06 -40.99
CA SER A 160 -31.41 1.78 -40.79
C SER A 160 -31.36 2.48 -39.43
N LEU A 161 -32.47 3.08 -38.98
CA LEU A 161 -32.56 3.73 -37.68
C LEU A 161 -32.42 2.76 -36.49
N ASP A 162 -33.02 1.56 -36.55
CA ASP A 162 -32.87 0.55 -35.49
C ASP A 162 -31.41 0.05 -35.38
N TYR A 163 -30.74 -0.15 -36.52
CA TYR A 163 -29.33 -0.54 -36.54
C TYR A 163 -28.42 0.55 -35.94
N ILE A 164 -28.65 1.83 -36.28
CA ILE A 164 -27.92 2.95 -35.68
C ILE A 164 -28.16 3.02 -34.17
N ARG A 165 -29.40 2.80 -33.71
CA ARG A 165 -29.75 2.81 -32.28
C ARG A 165 -29.01 1.72 -31.51
N LYS A 166 -28.94 0.49 -32.05
CA LYS A 166 -28.17 -0.62 -31.46
C LYS A 166 -26.68 -0.31 -31.35
N LEU A 167 -26.08 0.28 -32.38
CA LEU A 167 -24.67 0.67 -32.34
C LEU A 167 -24.40 1.81 -31.35
N GLN A 168 -25.30 2.78 -31.23
CA GLN A 168 -25.19 3.84 -30.24
C GLN A 168 -25.29 3.30 -28.81
N GLU A 169 -26.17 2.32 -28.57
CA GLU A 169 -26.30 1.70 -27.26
C GLU A 169 -25.06 0.87 -26.90
N GLN A 170 -24.51 0.08 -27.84
CA GLN A 170 -23.23 -0.61 -27.62
C GLN A 170 -22.09 0.37 -27.31
N ALA A 171 -22.00 1.49 -28.03
CA ALA A 171 -20.99 2.51 -27.75
C ALA A 171 -21.20 3.18 -26.37
N ARG A 172 -22.46 3.36 -25.93
CA ARG A 172 -22.78 3.86 -24.59
C ARG A 172 -22.42 2.85 -23.50
N ILE A 173 -22.68 1.56 -23.71
CA ILE A 173 -22.31 0.48 -22.78
C ILE A 173 -20.79 0.45 -22.61
N VAL A 174 -20.03 0.38 -23.71
CA VAL A 174 -18.56 0.39 -23.67
C VAL A 174 -18.02 1.66 -23.01
N LYS A 175 -18.62 2.83 -23.29
CA LYS A 175 -18.24 4.10 -22.63
C LYS A 175 -18.58 4.09 -21.14
N ARG A 176 -19.72 3.51 -20.73
CA ARG A 176 -20.12 3.36 -19.33
C ARG A 176 -19.24 2.35 -18.59
N GLU A 177 -18.86 1.25 -19.22
CA GLU A 177 -17.93 0.25 -18.66
C GLU A 177 -16.54 0.85 -18.48
N ALA A 178 -15.99 1.49 -19.52
CA ALA A 178 -14.72 2.22 -19.40
C ALA A 178 -14.79 3.35 -18.35
N GLN A 179 -15.96 3.95 -18.11
CA GLN A 179 -16.16 4.97 -17.07
C GLN A 179 -16.38 4.37 -15.68
N ARG A 180 -16.97 3.16 -15.57
CA ARG A 180 -17.06 2.38 -14.33
C ARG A 180 -15.69 1.86 -13.91
N GLU A 181 -14.86 1.42 -14.84
CA GLU A 181 -13.46 1.07 -14.57
C GLU A 181 -12.61 2.29 -14.16
N ARG A 182 -12.98 3.50 -14.62
CA ARG A 182 -12.40 4.77 -14.13
C ARG A 182 -12.88 5.17 -12.74
N GLN A 183 -14.02 4.67 -12.28
CA GLN A 183 -14.34 4.66 -10.85
C GLN A 183 -13.51 3.56 -10.17
N ILE A 184 -12.18 3.73 -10.27
CA ILE A 184 -11.29 3.31 -9.21
C ILE A 184 -11.91 3.92 -7.94
N PRO A 185 -12.32 3.12 -6.95
CA PRO A 185 -12.74 3.68 -5.67
C PRO A 185 -11.62 4.64 -5.26
N SER A 186 -11.96 5.88 -4.88
CA SER A 186 -10.93 6.87 -4.56
C SER A 186 -9.90 6.25 -3.63
N THR A 187 -8.65 6.70 -3.56
CA THR A 187 -7.70 6.11 -2.59
C THR A 187 -8.32 6.08 -1.18
N ARG A 188 -9.25 6.98 -0.85
CA ARG A 188 -10.10 6.96 0.35
C ARG A 188 -11.24 5.91 0.35
N ASP A 189 -11.82 5.54 -0.77
CA ASP A 189 -12.83 4.46 -0.91
C ASP A 189 -12.20 3.07 -1.13
N ARG A 190 -11.01 2.99 -1.74
CA ARG A 190 -10.13 1.81 -1.67
C ARG A 190 -9.61 1.65 -0.26
N PHE A 191 -9.15 2.72 0.40
CA PHE A 191 -8.87 2.65 1.84
C PHE A 191 -10.13 2.38 2.65
N ARG A 192 -11.36 2.78 2.31
CA ARG A 192 -12.56 2.41 3.09
C ARG A 192 -13.12 1.03 2.75
N ALA A 193 -12.87 0.52 1.55
CA ALA A 193 -13.23 -0.84 1.15
C ALA A 193 -12.17 -1.83 1.61
N GLU A 194 -10.88 -1.49 1.55
CA GLU A 194 -9.77 -2.25 2.13
C GLU A 194 -9.73 -2.08 3.64
N ARG A 195 -9.97 -0.90 4.22
CA ARG A 195 -10.23 -0.77 5.66
C ARG A 195 -11.58 -1.34 6.05
N GLY A 196 -12.56 -1.44 5.14
CA GLY A 196 -13.83 -2.11 5.41
C GLY A 196 -13.74 -3.62 5.25
N VAL A 197 -12.80 -4.13 4.45
CA VAL A 197 -12.47 -5.55 4.25
C VAL A 197 -11.44 -5.99 5.29
N ILE A 198 -10.47 -5.14 5.64
CA ILE A 198 -9.55 -5.29 6.78
C ILE A 198 -10.36 -5.10 8.06
N GLU A 199 -11.10 -4.03 8.29
CA GLU A 199 -12.04 -3.96 9.43
C GLU A 199 -13.16 -5.01 9.33
N ALA A 200 -13.53 -5.62 8.19
CA ALA A 200 -14.45 -6.77 8.22
C ALA A 200 -13.73 -8.11 8.52
N ILE A 201 -12.50 -8.28 8.06
CA ILE A 201 -11.60 -9.42 8.37
C ILE A 201 -11.15 -9.33 9.84
N PHE A 202 -10.90 -8.12 10.36
CA PHE A 202 -10.32 -7.79 11.67
C PHE A 202 -11.31 -7.19 12.69
N ALA A 203 -12.55 -6.82 12.32
CA ALA A 203 -13.67 -6.65 13.28
C ALA A 203 -14.43 -7.95 13.51
N SER A 204 -14.11 -9.00 12.77
CA SER A 204 -14.20 -10.33 13.33
C SER A 204 -13.14 -10.42 14.43
N SER A 205 -13.51 -10.94 15.59
CA SER A 205 -12.61 -11.20 16.71
C SER A 205 -11.62 -12.34 16.41
N GLU A 206 -10.98 -12.33 15.25
CA GLU A 206 -10.20 -13.45 14.78
C GLU A 206 -8.89 -13.57 15.58
N MET A 207 -8.76 -14.74 16.20
CA MET A 207 -7.62 -15.15 16.99
C MET A 207 -6.50 -15.57 16.04
N HIS A 208 -6.02 -14.64 15.21
CA HIS A 208 -4.99 -14.90 14.21
C HIS A 208 -3.76 -15.56 14.86
N GLY A 209 -3.23 -16.60 14.23
CA GLY A 209 -2.11 -17.41 14.76
C GLY A 209 -2.50 -18.50 15.76
N LEU A 210 -3.73 -18.49 16.28
CA LEU A 210 -4.24 -19.59 17.10
C LEU A 210 -4.67 -20.75 16.19
N PRO A 211 -4.34 -22.02 16.50
CA PRO A 211 -4.84 -23.17 15.75
C PRO A 211 -6.37 -23.17 15.60
N LEU A 212 -6.88 -23.58 14.43
CA LEU A 212 -8.29 -23.49 14.07
C LEU A 212 -9.21 -24.24 15.05
N GLU A 213 -8.70 -25.35 15.60
CA GLU A 213 -9.39 -26.14 16.61
C GLU A 213 -9.62 -25.32 17.90
N LEU A 214 -8.60 -24.57 18.34
CA LEU A 214 -8.69 -23.72 19.52
C LEU A 214 -9.57 -22.49 19.28
N GLN A 215 -9.56 -21.94 18.06
CA GLN A 215 -10.43 -20.81 17.71
C GLN A 215 -11.93 -21.14 17.89
N ARG A 216 -12.32 -22.39 17.65
CA ARG A 216 -13.71 -22.86 17.76
C ARG A 216 -14.15 -23.04 19.22
N ILE A 217 -13.22 -23.30 20.13
CA ILE A 217 -13.52 -23.62 21.53
C ILE A 217 -13.13 -22.52 22.51
N VAL A 218 -12.39 -21.49 22.08
CA VAL A 218 -11.96 -20.43 23.00
C VAL A 218 -13.17 -19.70 23.57
N ARG A 219 -13.13 -19.49 24.88
CA ARG A 219 -14.07 -18.63 25.60
C ARG A 219 -13.32 -17.45 26.19
N ARG A 220 -13.85 -16.23 26.03
CA ARG A 220 -13.29 -15.05 26.69
C ARG A 220 -13.56 -15.11 28.18
N CYS A 221 -12.53 -14.96 29.00
CA CYS A 221 -12.67 -14.74 30.44
C CYS A 221 -13.06 -13.26 30.69
N PRO A 222 -14.28 -12.98 31.19
CA PRO A 222 -14.69 -11.61 31.50
C PRO A 222 -13.74 -10.97 32.50
N ARG A 223 -13.44 -9.67 32.33
CA ARG A 223 -12.54 -8.95 33.24
C ARG A 223 -12.98 -9.03 34.70
N GLY A 224 -14.28 -8.93 34.97
CA GLY A 224 -14.83 -9.01 36.33
C GLY A 224 -14.70 -10.38 36.99
N SER A 225 -14.40 -11.43 36.23
CA SER A 225 -14.20 -12.80 36.75
C SER A 225 -12.74 -13.12 37.08
N ARG A 226 -11.84 -12.14 36.96
CA ARG A 226 -10.41 -12.32 37.21
C ARG A 226 -10.10 -11.99 38.66
N THR A 227 -9.38 -12.89 39.33
CA THR A 227 -8.95 -12.69 40.71
C THR A 227 -7.61 -11.96 40.81
N ASN A 228 -6.82 -11.93 39.72
CA ASN A 228 -5.51 -11.25 39.69
C ASN A 228 -5.63 -9.73 39.47
N PRO A 229 -5.24 -8.88 40.45
CA PRO A 229 -5.26 -7.43 40.29
C PRO A 229 -4.38 -6.91 39.14
N LEU A 230 -3.28 -7.59 38.83
CA LEU A 230 -2.37 -7.22 37.73
C LEU A 230 -3.00 -7.41 36.34
N SER A 231 -4.01 -8.27 36.22
CA SER A 231 -4.75 -8.48 34.97
C SER A 231 -5.73 -7.34 34.65
N HIS A 232 -5.79 -6.31 35.51
CA HIS A 232 -6.58 -5.09 35.30
C HIS A 232 -5.70 -3.87 34.97
N GLN A 233 -4.37 -3.99 35.05
CA GLN A 233 -3.47 -2.87 34.76
C GLN A 233 -3.25 -2.68 33.26
N PRO A 234 -3.17 -1.44 32.74
CA PRO A 234 -2.75 -1.13 31.37
C PRO A 234 -1.39 -1.76 30.99
N GLY A 235 -1.24 -2.18 29.72
CA GLY A 235 0.01 -2.69 29.13
C GLY A 235 0.20 -4.21 29.25
N GLY A 236 -0.74 -5.01 28.76
CA GLY A 236 -0.70 -6.48 28.88
C GLY A 236 -1.00 -7.23 27.58
N SER A 237 -0.62 -8.50 27.55
CA SER A 237 -0.81 -9.41 26.41
C SER A 237 -2.10 -10.21 26.52
N ASP A 238 -2.70 -10.57 25.39
CA ASP A 238 -3.75 -11.57 25.36
C ASP A 238 -3.12 -12.98 25.40
N VAL A 239 -3.61 -13.85 26.27
CA VAL A 239 -3.10 -15.21 26.45
C VAL A 239 -4.25 -16.20 26.33
N VAL A 240 -4.07 -17.21 25.50
CA VAL A 240 -4.97 -18.37 25.43
C VAL A 240 -4.34 -19.54 26.16
N VAL A 241 -5.07 -20.11 27.11
CA VAL A 241 -4.68 -21.35 27.80
C VAL A 241 -5.65 -22.44 27.39
N ALA A 242 -5.13 -23.51 26.79
CA ALA A 242 -5.92 -24.68 26.42
C ALA A 242 -5.72 -25.79 27.46
N TYR A 243 -6.80 -26.45 27.83
CA TYR A 243 -6.86 -27.45 28.89
C TYR A 243 -7.17 -28.85 28.34
N SER A 244 -6.75 -29.87 29.08
CA SER A 244 -6.93 -31.29 28.78
C SER A 244 -8.40 -31.73 28.72
N LEU A 245 -9.30 -30.97 29.34
CA LEU A 245 -10.75 -31.21 29.32
C LEU A 245 -11.43 -30.72 28.02
N GLY A 246 -10.65 -30.20 27.06
CA GLY A 246 -11.18 -29.72 25.78
C GLY A 246 -11.66 -28.27 25.81
N ASP A 247 -11.45 -27.55 26.90
CA ASP A 247 -11.73 -26.11 27.00
C ASP A 247 -10.49 -25.28 26.66
N ALA A 248 -10.71 -24.10 26.06
CA ALA A 248 -9.68 -23.08 25.92
C ALA A 248 -10.20 -21.74 26.43
N ILE A 249 -9.39 -21.04 27.22
CA ILE A 249 -9.79 -19.76 27.83
C ILE A 249 -8.84 -18.67 27.33
N LEU A 250 -9.44 -17.63 26.74
CA LEU A 250 -8.77 -16.40 26.35
C LEU A 250 -8.84 -15.41 27.51
N TYR A 251 -7.68 -15.09 28.05
CA TYR A 251 -7.50 -14.03 29.03
C TYR A 251 -6.92 -12.83 28.32
N ASP A 252 -7.67 -11.74 28.29
CA ASP A 252 -7.18 -10.53 27.66
C ASP A 252 -6.33 -9.67 28.58
N TRP A 253 -5.37 -8.95 28.02
CA TRP A 253 -4.72 -7.85 28.71
C TRP A 253 -4.02 -8.24 30.04
N ILE A 254 -3.20 -9.29 30.02
CA ILE A 254 -2.42 -9.71 31.19
C ILE A 254 -1.05 -9.05 31.16
N LYS A 255 -0.78 -8.18 32.13
CA LYS A 255 0.52 -7.50 32.26
C LYS A 255 1.67 -8.42 32.68
N ASN A 256 1.38 -9.41 33.53
CA ASN A 256 2.37 -10.37 34.01
C ASN A 256 1.84 -11.80 33.85
N VAL A 257 2.16 -12.39 32.70
CA VAL A 257 1.66 -13.72 32.31
C VAL A 257 2.17 -14.80 33.27
N ASN A 258 3.40 -14.66 33.75
CA ASN A 258 4.02 -15.57 34.71
C ASN A 258 3.28 -15.60 36.05
N TRP A 259 2.96 -14.42 36.58
CA TRP A 259 2.22 -14.29 37.83
C TRP A 259 0.81 -14.87 37.69
N TYR A 260 0.17 -14.60 36.55
CA TYR A 260 -1.19 -15.10 36.28
C TYR A 260 -1.25 -16.62 36.20
N ILE A 261 -0.33 -17.26 35.48
CA ILE A 261 -0.29 -18.72 35.42
C ILE A 261 0.05 -19.31 36.79
N SER A 262 0.87 -18.61 37.58
CA SER A 262 1.19 -19.01 38.95
C SER A 262 0.02 -18.85 39.93
N SER A 263 -0.97 -18.00 39.65
CA SER A 263 -2.10 -17.81 40.56
C SER A 263 -3.08 -18.98 40.55
N PHE A 264 -3.25 -19.65 39.41
CA PHE A 264 -4.11 -20.83 39.32
C PHE A 264 -3.69 -21.94 40.29
N GLU A 265 -2.38 -22.06 40.54
CA GLU A 265 -1.85 -23.07 41.47
C GLU A 265 -2.07 -22.70 42.95
N ARG A 266 -2.06 -21.40 43.27
CA ARG A 266 -2.34 -20.96 44.65
C ARG A 266 -3.76 -21.29 45.07
N GLU A 267 -4.68 -21.27 44.11
CA GLU A 267 -6.09 -21.55 44.31
C GLU A 267 -6.37 -23.05 44.20
N ASP A 268 -5.67 -23.78 43.32
CA ASP A 268 -5.84 -25.22 43.12
C ASP A 268 -4.49 -25.96 42.82
N PRO A 269 -3.89 -26.62 43.84
CA PRO A 269 -2.66 -27.37 43.67
C PRO A 269 -2.80 -28.53 42.67
N GLY A 270 -2.01 -28.50 41.59
CA GLY A 270 -2.05 -29.52 40.53
C GLY A 270 -2.79 -29.09 39.27
N PHE A 271 -3.44 -27.92 39.27
CA PHE A 271 -4.13 -27.37 38.10
C PHE A 271 -3.26 -27.31 36.83
N HIS A 272 -1.95 -27.10 36.97
CA HIS A 272 -1.00 -27.09 35.85
C HIS A 272 -0.95 -28.42 35.06
N LEU A 273 -1.33 -29.55 35.68
CA LEU A 273 -1.42 -30.85 35.01
C LEU A 273 -2.56 -30.89 33.98
N HIS A 274 -3.52 -29.98 34.08
CA HIS A 274 -4.60 -29.85 33.11
C HIS A 274 -4.24 -28.92 31.95
N ILE A 275 -3.14 -28.17 31.99
CA ILE A 275 -2.75 -27.26 30.90
C ILE A 275 -2.09 -28.07 29.77
N MET A 276 -2.61 -27.93 28.56
CA MET A 276 -2.09 -28.59 27.35
C MET A 276 -1.22 -27.65 26.51
N SER A 277 -1.63 -26.39 26.38
CA SER A 277 -0.86 -25.40 25.63
C SER A 277 -1.19 -23.98 26.07
N ILE A 278 -0.23 -23.09 25.90
CA ILE A 278 -0.35 -21.66 26.18
C ILE A 278 0.09 -20.91 24.94
N TYR A 279 -0.75 -19.99 24.48
CA TYR A 279 -0.45 -19.09 23.38
C TYR A 279 -0.51 -17.65 23.89
N GLY A 280 0.38 -16.81 23.40
CA GLY A 280 0.44 -15.40 23.76
C GLY A 280 0.41 -14.54 22.51
N ARG A 281 -0.28 -13.42 22.61
CA ARG A 281 -0.35 -12.42 21.57
C ARG A 281 0.43 -11.18 22.01
N PHE A 282 1.42 -10.83 21.20
CA PHE A 282 2.28 -9.66 21.38
C PHE A 282 1.64 -8.44 20.72
N TYR A 283 1.51 -7.34 21.46
CA TYR A 283 1.27 -6.00 20.92
C TYR A 283 1.63 -4.98 21.99
N GLU A 284 2.19 -3.84 21.57
CA GLU A 284 2.69 -2.81 22.49
C GLU A 284 1.63 -1.74 22.76
N ASP A 285 0.85 -1.44 21.72
CA ASP A 285 -0.24 -0.47 21.75
C ASP A 285 -1.59 -1.19 21.88
N PRO A 286 -2.52 -0.76 22.76
CA PRO A 286 -3.91 -1.23 22.73
C PRO A 286 -4.54 -1.23 21.33
N ASP A 287 -4.17 -0.29 20.48
CA ASP A 287 -4.67 -0.15 19.11
C ASP A 287 -4.07 -1.19 18.14
N GLU A 288 -3.00 -1.88 18.54
CA GLU A 288 -2.38 -3.00 17.81
C GLU A 288 -2.99 -4.36 18.21
N ARG A 289 -3.83 -4.39 19.24
CA ARG A 289 -4.48 -5.61 19.72
C ARG A 289 -5.28 -6.32 18.62
N GLY A 290 -5.84 -5.58 17.66
CA GLY A 290 -6.60 -6.15 16.54
C GLY A 290 -5.75 -6.87 15.50
N ILE A 291 -4.44 -6.60 15.44
CA ILE A 291 -3.54 -7.12 14.41
C ILE A 291 -2.47 -8.07 14.95
N GLY A 292 -2.32 -8.17 16.27
CA GLY A 292 -1.37 -9.10 16.90
C GLY A 292 -1.69 -10.57 16.61
N VAL A 293 -0.65 -11.37 16.39
CA VAL A 293 -0.74 -12.81 16.13
C VAL A 293 -0.46 -13.59 17.42
N PHE A 294 -1.28 -14.61 17.71
CA PHE A 294 -1.03 -15.56 18.78
C PHE A 294 0.12 -16.50 18.40
N CYS A 295 1.12 -16.58 19.26
CA CYS A 295 2.26 -17.47 19.11
C CYS A 295 2.26 -18.51 20.24
N PRO A 296 2.68 -19.76 19.99
CA PRO A 296 2.81 -20.76 21.05
C PRO A 296 3.90 -20.36 22.04
N ILE A 297 3.53 -20.23 23.31
CA ILE A 297 4.45 -20.01 24.44
C ILE A 297 4.94 -21.35 24.98
N TRP A 298 4.01 -22.28 25.17
CA TRP A 298 4.28 -23.57 25.79
C TRP A 298 3.30 -24.63 25.30
N THR A 299 3.77 -25.87 25.17
CA THR A 299 2.95 -27.03 24.82
C THR A 299 3.44 -28.24 25.62
N ARG A 300 2.50 -29.01 26.18
CA ARG A 300 2.79 -30.15 27.07
C ARG A 300 3.64 -31.21 26.39
N ASP A 301 3.33 -31.55 25.15
CA ASP A 301 4.02 -32.63 24.42
C ASP A 301 5.51 -32.32 24.19
N LYS A 302 5.85 -31.03 24.04
CA LYS A 302 7.24 -30.58 23.80
C LYS A 302 8.06 -30.42 25.08
N HIS A 303 7.43 -30.16 26.21
CA HIS A 303 8.13 -29.71 27.43
C HIS A 303 7.81 -30.55 28.68
N GLY A 304 6.99 -31.59 28.53
CA GLY A 304 6.46 -32.39 29.63
C GLY A 304 5.42 -31.63 30.46
N ALA A 305 4.77 -32.30 31.42
CA ALA A 305 3.77 -31.69 32.31
C ALA A 305 4.37 -31.04 33.56
N LEU A 306 5.69 -30.81 33.58
CA LEU A 306 6.37 -30.30 34.76
C LEU A 306 6.09 -28.81 34.96
N LYS A 307 5.69 -28.46 36.19
CA LYS A 307 5.50 -27.06 36.63
C LYS A 307 6.69 -26.16 36.28
N SER A 308 7.91 -26.64 36.51
CA SER A 308 9.14 -25.90 36.22
C SER A 308 9.26 -25.55 34.73
N SER A 309 8.83 -26.43 33.84
CA SER A 309 8.82 -26.21 32.40
C SER A 309 7.84 -25.11 31.99
N VAL A 310 6.60 -25.14 32.50
CA VAL A 310 5.59 -24.10 32.22
C VAL A 310 6.11 -22.74 32.67
N LYS A 311 6.60 -22.65 33.91
CA LYS A 311 7.11 -21.41 34.50
C LYS A 311 8.31 -20.86 33.72
N ALA A 312 9.25 -21.72 33.31
CA ALA A 312 10.43 -21.33 32.55
C ALA A 312 10.07 -20.75 31.17
N CYS A 313 9.16 -21.40 30.44
CA CYS A 313 8.71 -20.93 29.12
C CYS A 313 7.98 -19.59 29.21
N VAL A 314 7.08 -19.43 30.19
CA VAL A 314 6.36 -18.17 30.39
C VAL A 314 7.31 -17.05 30.82
N SER A 315 8.28 -17.34 31.68
CA SER A 315 9.28 -16.35 32.12
C SER A 315 10.16 -15.91 30.95
N ARG A 316 10.54 -16.84 30.07
CA ARG A 316 11.27 -16.52 28.83
C ARG A 316 10.44 -15.65 27.90
N TYR A 317 9.17 -15.98 27.70
CA TYR A 317 8.24 -15.17 26.91
C TYR A 317 8.11 -13.75 27.48
N GLN A 318 7.86 -13.61 28.78
CA GLN A 318 7.74 -12.31 29.44
C GLN A 318 9.04 -11.49 29.29
N ARG A 319 10.21 -12.12 29.44
CA ARG A 319 11.49 -11.46 29.22
C ARG A 319 11.68 -11.04 27.76
N GLN A 320 11.21 -11.86 26.80
CA GLN A 320 11.24 -11.50 25.38
C GLN A 320 10.28 -10.36 25.07
N MET A 321 9.11 -10.27 25.73
CA MET A 321 8.25 -9.09 25.67
C MET A 321 9.03 -7.86 26.14
N GLU A 322 9.63 -7.92 27.33
CA GLU A 322 10.37 -6.79 27.93
C GLU A 322 11.58 -6.34 27.08
N ILE A 323 12.35 -7.30 26.55
CA ILE A 323 13.50 -7.03 25.67
C ILE A 323 13.03 -6.51 24.31
N GLY A 324 12.00 -7.12 23.73
CA GLY A 324 11.37 -6.70 22.48
C GLY A 324 10.92 -5.25 22.57
N HIS A 325 10.16 -4.92 23.62
CA HIS A 325 9.72 -3.56 23.94
C HIS A 325 10.88 -2.58 24.00
N THR A 326 11.95 -2.92 24.74
CA THR A 326 13.06 -1.99 24.92
C THR A 326 13.85 -1.80 23.62
N THR A 327 14.08 -2.88 22.88
CA THR A 327 14.94 -2.88 21.69
C THR A 327 14.23 -2.24 20.50
N LEU A 328 12.96 -2.57 20.26
CA LEU A 328 12.18 -2.03 19.16
C LEU A 328 11.82 -0.56 19.37
N HIS A 329 11.49 -0.18 20.61
CA HIS A 329 11.26 1.21 20.95
C HIS A 329 12.53 2.05 20.77
N GLN A 330 13.69 1.54 21.18
CA GLN A 330 14.97 2.21 20.97
C GLN A 330 15.33 2.32 19.48
N GLN A 331 15.14 1.26 18.71
CA GLN A 331 15.35 1.27 17.26
C GLN A 331 14.42 2.25 16.54
N ALA A 332 13.15 2.31 16.95
CA ALA A 332 12.21 3.30 16.44
C ALA A 332 12.67 4.71 16.79
N LYS A 333 13.08 4.98 18.05
CA LYS A 333 13.58 6.30 18.46
C LYS A 333 14.77 6.73 17.62
N GLU A 334 15.76 5.86 17.48
CA GLU A 334 16.96 6.14 16.69
C GLU A 334 16.61 6.37 15.21
N TYR A 335 15.68 5.59 14.66
CA TYR A 335 15.21 5.78 13.29
C TYR A 335 14.57 7.15 13.09
N TRP A 336 13.64 7.58 13.96
CA TRP A 336 12.98 8.88 13.83
C TRP A 336 13.94 10.05 14.08
N LYS A 337 14.83 9.94 15.07
CA LYS A 337 15.91 10.91 15.32
C LYS A 337 16.78 11.08 14.08
N ASN A 338 17.20 9.99 13.45
CA ASN A 338 18.12 10.02 12.31
C ASN A 338 17.43 10.44 11.01
N LYS A 339 16.20 9.98 10.77
CA LYS A 339 15.49 10.24 9.51
C LYS A 339 14.95 11.66 9.40
N TYR A 340 14.53 12.25 10.53
CA TYR A 340 13.89 13.57 10.55
C TYR A 340 14.65 14.62 11.36
N SER A 341 15.85 14.29 11.86
CA SER A 341 16.68 15.16 12.70
C SER A 341 15.95 15.69 13.94
N LEU A 342 15.04 14.90 14.50
CA LEU A 342 14.25 15.26 15.67
C LEU A 342 15.09 15.17 16.95
N SER A 343 14.85 16.10 17.87
CA SER A 343 15.40 16.01 19.22
C SER A 343 14.73 14.87 20.00
N GLU A 344 15.37 14.44 21.08
CA GLU A 344 14.88 13.34 21.92
C GLU A 344 13.49 13.62 22.50
N GLN A 345 13.23 14.86 22.93
CA GLN A 345 11.91 15.28 23.43
C GLN A 345 10.84 15.29 22.33
N GLU A 346 11.18 15.69 21.11
CA GLU A 346 10.22 15.66 19.99
C GLU A 346 9.85 14.21 19.63
N VAL A 347 10.83 13.31 19.61
CA VAL A 347 10.61 11.88 19.35
C VAL A 347 9.74 11.22 20.44
N GLU A 348 9.98 11.54 21.71
CA GLU A 348 9.16 11.03 22.83
C GLU A 348 7.71 11.54 22.79
N SER A 349 7.45 12.67 22.14
CA SER A 349 6.10 13.24 22.01
C SER A 349 5.32 12.70 20.81
N LEU A 350 5.91 11.84 19.97
CA LEU A 350 5.23 11.25 18.81
C LEU A 350 4.21 10.20 19.27
N PRO A 351 2.88 10.39 19.01
CA PRO A 351 1.83 9.57 19.63
C PRO A 351 1.84 8.08 19.27
N THR A 352 2.64 7.63 18.30
CA THR A 352 2.67 6.24 17.80
C THR A 352 4.01 5.92 17.12
N LEU A 353 5.10 6.27 17.80
CA LEU A 353 6.48 6.11 17.33
C LEU A 353 6.75 4.74 16.67
N TYR A 354 6.26 3.68 17.31
CA TYR A 354 6.53 2.30 16.91
C TYR A 354 5.72 1.85 15.69
N LYS A 355 4.42 2.15 15.66
CA LYS A 355 3.51 1.76 14.58
C LYS A 355 3.92 2.35 13.23
N GLN A 356 4.39 3.60 13.24
CA GLN A 356 4.92 4.23 12.03
C GLN A 356 6.29 3.65 11.64
N TYR A 357 7.14 3.34 12.63
CA TYR A 357 8.46 2.75 12.38
C TYR A 357 8.34 1.38 11.67
N MET A 358 7.48 0.50 12.19
CA MET A 358 7.25 -0.83 11.61
C MET A 358 6.65 -0.73 10.19
N LYS A 359 5.71 0.21 9.98
CA LYS A 359 5.12 0.46 8.65
C LYS A 359 6.17 0.91 7.64
N GLU A 360 7.10 1.77 8.03
CA GLU A 360 8.12 2.31 7.12
C GLU A 360 9.30 1.36 6.87
N ARG A 361 9.60 0.46 7.82
CA ARG A 361 10.67 -0.54 7.66
C ARG A 361 10.29 -1.67 6.70
N GLY A 362 9.00 -1.80 6.36
CA GLY A 362 8.52 -2.80 5.40
C GLY A 362 8.52 -4.23 5.94
N ASP A 363 8.67 -4.42 7.26
CA ASP A 363 8.54 -5.72 7.91
C ASP A 363 7.06 -6.12 7.96
N ASN A 364 6.53 -6.60 6.82
CA ASN A 364 5.33 -7.42 6.81
C ASN A 364 5.71 -8.77 7.43
N LEU A 365 5.19 -9.08 8.62
CA LEU A 365 5.36 -10.36 9.34
C LEU A 365 4.63 -11.53 8.67
N LEU A 366 4.78 -11.69 7.35
CA LEU A 366 4.33 -12.84 6.58
C LEU A 366 5.39 -13.19 5.54
N ASP A 367 6.48 -13.77 6.01
CA ASP A 367 7.25 -14.82 5.34
C ASP A 367 7.67 -15.86 6.40
#